data_AF-A0AAE0YVX1-F1
#
_entry.id   AF-A0AAE0YVX1-F1
#
_cell.length_a   1.000
_cell.length_b   1.000
_cell.length_c   1.000
_cell.angle_alpha   90.00
_cell.angle_beta   90.00
_cell.angle_gamma   90.00
#
_symmetry.space_group_name_H-M   'P 1'
#
loop_
_entity.id
_entity.type
_entity.pdbx_description
1 polymer ?
#
loop_
_entity_poly.entity_id
_entity_poly.type
_entity_poly.pdbx_seq_one_letter_code
_entity_poly.pdbx_strand_id
1 'polypeptide(L)'
;MYCRKAKLRLPLKSILEEYKCGKARLLSMLEDSEDPIVKTVQPTIKTGRKWKVVEAVSQAKECLKIKESVRGVLSSFRERRPDRQRFRTCSPEKGENPSMFIVRLKTYLELWMKVAEAPQTYEVLRDLFVKEQFLDSSPAHLSTYLRESRLADLQETAERPSEARHYS
;
A
#
# COMPACT_ATOMS: atom_id res chain seq x y z
N MET A 1 49.08 10.78 -34.06
CA MET A 1 47.60 10.65 -34.06
C MET A 1 47.11 10.69 -32.61
N TYR A 2 46.86 11.88 -32.04
CA TYR A 2 46.30 12.00 -30.68
C TYR A 2 44.82 12.36 -30.78
N CYS A 3 43.95 11.45 -30.35
CA CYS A 3 42.50 11.63 -30.34
C CYS A 3 42.10 12.79 -29.42
N ARG A 4 41.77 13.96 -29.98
CA ARG A 4 41.26 15.14 -29.24
C ARG A 4 39.80 15.00 -28.75
N LYS A 5 39.16 13.84 -28.90
CA LYS A 5 37.72 13.63 -28.66
C LYS A 5 37.36 12.35 -27.89
N ALA A 6 38.27 11.75 -27.13
CA ALA A 6 37.89 10.70 -26.19
C ALA A 6 37.24 11.32 -24.93
N LYS A 7 35.94 11.64 -25.00
CA LYS A 7 35.17 12.06 -23.81
C LYS A 7 34.90 10.83 -22.94
N LEU A 8 35.75 10.58 -21.95
CA LEU A 8 35.48 9.61 -20.89
C LEU A 8 34.24 10.07 -20.11
N ARG A 9 33.16 9.28 -20.16
CA ARG A 9 31.98 9.49 -19.33
C ARG A 9 32.26 8.92 -17.95
N LEU A 10 32.68 9.76 -17.01
CA LEU A 10 32.84 9.35 -15.62
C LEU A 10 31.45 9.13 -14.99
N PRO A 11 31.22 8.05 -14.24
CA PRO A 11 29.94 7.77 -13.58
C PRO A 11 29.79 8.61 -12.31
N LEU A 12 29.88 9.93 -12.43
CA LEU A 12 29.84 10.86 -11.29
C LEU A 12 28.56 10.73 -10.47
N LYS A 13 27.45 10.34 -11.09
CA LYS A 13 26.18 10.09 -10.39
C LYS A 13 26.27 8.86 -9.47
N SER A 14 26.86 7.75 -9.92
CA SER A 14 27.01 6.54 -9.11
C SER A 14 27.87 6.80 -7.88
N ILE A 15 29.04 7.41 -8.09
CA ILE A 15 29.99 7.72 -7.02
C ILE A 15 29.38 8.70 -6.01
N LEU A 16 28.60 9.67 -6.48
CA LEU A 16 27.93 10.62 -5.61
C LEU A 16 26.85 9.95 -4.75
N GLU A 17 26.06 9.04 -5.32
CA GLU A 17 25.06 8.29 -4.57
C GLU A 17 25.71 7.34 -3.56
N GLU A 18 26.77 6.63 -3.94
CA GLU A 18 27.54 5.80 -3.00
C GLU A 18 28.13 6.61 -1.85
N TYR A 19 28.69 7.79 -2.14
CA TYR A 19 29.19 8.72 -1.13
C TYR A 19 28.07 9.14 -0.16
N LYS A 20 26.90 9.54 -0.66
CA LYS A 20 25.75 9.93 0.16
C LYS A 20 25.25 8.77 1.01
N CYS A 21 25.08 7.59 0.42
CA CYS A 21 24.67 6.37 1.10
C CYS A 21 25.64 6.00 2.22
N GLY A 22 26.96 6.05 1.95
CA GLY A 22 27.99 5.77 2.94
C GLY A 22 27.94 6.75 4.12
N LYS A 23 27.73 8.04 3.86
CA LYS A 23 27.62 9.06 4.91
C LYS A 23 26.35 8.93 5.74
N ALA A 24 25.20 8.67 5.10
CA ALA A 24 23.95 8.41 5.79
C ALA A 24 24.02 7.14 6.66
N ARG A 25 24.67 6.10 6.15
CA ARG A 25 24.92 4.86 6.91
C ARG A 25 25.78 5.10 8.15
N LEU A 26 26.88 5.82 8.01
CA LEU A 26 27.77 6.14 9.13
C LEU A 26 27.04 6.95 10.21
N LEU A 27 26.19 7.91 9.81
CA LEU A 27 25.37 8.67 10.76
C LEU A 27 24.43 7.74 11.53
N SER A 28 23.69 6.86 10.85
CA SER A 28 22.79 5.92 11.52
C SER A 28 23.56 4.99 12.47
N MET A 29 24.71 4.48 12.06
CA MET A 29 25.55 3.61 12.92
C MET A 29 26.03 4.32 14.19
N LEU A 30 26.35 5.61 14.12
CA LEU A 30 26.75 6.39 15.30
C LEU A 30 25.55 6.69 16.23
N GLU A 31 24.37 6.98 15.67
CA GLU A 31 23.15 7.20 16.45
C GLU A 31 22.68 5.92 17.15
N ASP A 32 22.81 4.77 16.48
CA ASP A 32 22.37 3.46 16.94
C ASP A 32 23.45 2.72 17.75
N SER A 33 24.61 3.33 17.99
CA SER A 33 25.72 2.73 18.74
C SER A 33 25.31 2.38 20.18
N GLU A 34 25.75 1.20 20.64
CA GLU A 34 25.55 0.73 22.02
C GLU A 34 26.42 1.49 23.03
N ASP A 35 27.55 2.04 22.57
CA ASP A 35 28.48 2.80 23.41
C ASP A 35 27.89 4.16 23.80
N PRO A 36 27.65 4.43 25.10
CA PRO A 36 27.00 5.67 25.54
C PRO A 36 27.83 6.91 25.20
N ILE A 37 29.16 6.82 25.26
CA ILE A 37 30.07 7.92 24.92
C ILE A 37 29.93 8.30 23.45
N VAL A 38 29.88 7.31 22.55
CA VAL A 38 29.76 7.52 21.10
C VAL A 38 28.42 8.17 20.76
N LYS A 39 27.36 7.71 21.43
CA LYS A 39 25.99 8.22 21.27
C LYS A 39 25.80 9.64 21.81
N THR A 40 26.48 9.99 22.91
CA THR A 40 26.45 11.35 23.49
C THR A 40 27.28 12.34 22.68
N VAL A 41 28.44 11.93 22.18
CA VAL A 41 29.36 12.84 21.49
C VAL A 41 28.94 13.08 20.04
N GLN A 42 28.36 12.08 19.34
CA GLN A 42 27.91 12.15 17.95
C GLN A 42 28.80 13.04 17.06
N PRO A 43 30.02 12.60 16.73
CA PRO A 43 30.99 13.44 16.04
C PRO A 43 30.42 13.99 14.74
N THR A 44 30.53 15.32 14.57
CA THR A 44 29.95 16.03 13.42
C THR A 44 30.53 15.51 12.11
N ILE A 45 29.71 14.80 11.35
CA ILE A 45 30.11 14.28 10.04
C ILE A 45 30.26 15.46 9.08
N LYS A 46 31.49 15.70 8.64
CA LYS A 46 31.76 16.73 7.62
C LYS A 46 31.13 16.31 6.30
N THR A 47 30.18 17.12 5.85
CA THR A 47 29.55 17.03 4.52
C THR A 47 29.85 18.31 3.74
N GLY A 48 29.72 18.26 2.42
CA GLY A 48 29.96 19.43 1.58
C GLY A 48 28.90 20.52 1.75
N ARG A 49 29.17 21.72 1.23
CA ARG A 49 28.26 22.88 1.32
C ARG A 49 26.86 22.62 0.76
N LYS A 50 26.73 21.77 -0.27
CA LYS A 50 25.48 21.54 -1.01
C LYS A 50 24.56 20.49 -0.40
N TRP A 51 25.04 19.64 0.51
CA TRP A 51 24.24 18.54 1.05
C TRP A 51 24.64 18.24 2.48
N LYS A 52 23.64 18.14 3.35
CA LYS A 52 23.79 17.83 4.76
C LYS A 52 23.12 16.50 5.06
N VAL A 53 23.87 15.59 5.69
CA VAL A 53 23.41 14.22 5.98
C VAL A 53 22.30 14.23 7.03
N VAL A 54 22.43 15.06 8.07
CA VAL A 54 21.48 15.10 9.20
C VAL A 54 20.06 15.43 8.71
N GLU A 55 19.94 16.46 7.87
CA GLU A 55 18.66 16.91 7.29
C GLU A 55 18.05 15.80 6.42
N ALA A 56 18.85 15.17 5.56
CA ALA A 56 18.39 14.10 4.67
C ALA A 56 17.93 12.84 5.44
N VAL A 57 18.67 12.43 6.48
CA VAL A 57 18.32 11.27 7.30
C VAL A 57 17.09 11.57 8.17
N SER A 58 16.97 12.79 8.72
CA SER A 58 15.78 13.20 9.47
C SER A 58 14.53 13.15 8.59
N GLN A 59 14.59 13.72 7.39
CA GLN A 59 13.48 13.68 6.43
C GLN A 59 13.13 12.23 6.04
N ALA A 60 14.13 11.37 5.80
CA ALA A 60 13.88 9.96 5.50
C ALA A 60 13.21 9.24 6.67
N LYS A 61 13.62 9.50 7.91
CA LYS A 61 12.99 8.96 9.13
C LYS A 61 11.54 9.45 9.28
N GLU A 62 11.26 10.72 9.00
CA GLU A 62 9.89 11.25 8.98
C GLU A 62 9.03 10.57 7.91
N CYS A 63 9.55 10.41 6.69
CA CYS A 63 8.85 9.70 5.63
C CYS A 63 8.59 8.23 6.00
N LEU A 64 9.50 7.56 6.71
CA LEU A 64 9.28 6.21 7.21
C LEU A 64 8.17 6.15 8.27
N LYS A 65 8.15 7.08 9.23
CA LYS A 65 7.06 7.17 10.23
C LYS A 65 5.70 7.45 9.59
N ILE A 66 5.66 8.32 8.58
CA ILE A 66 4.45 8.58 7.80
C ILE A 66 4.06 7.30 7.05
N LYS A 67 5.01 6.60 6.43
CA LYS A 67 4.74 5.36 5.70
C LYS A 67 4.28 4.22 6.62
N GLU A 68 4.78 4.14 7.85
CA GLU A 68 4.34 3.18 8.87
C GLU A 68 2.94 3.52 9.39
N SER A 69 2.66 4.79 9.67
CA SER A 69 1.32 5.26 10.03
C SER A 69 0.32 5.01 8.90
N VAL A 70 0.66 5.38 7.67
CA VAL A 70 -0.15 5.15 6.47
C VAL A 70 -0.30 3.66 6.20
N ARG A 71 0.75 2.85 6.40
CA ARG A 71 0.65 1.38 6.31
C ARG A 71 -0.30 0.82 7.36
N GLY A 72 -0.25 1.31 8.60
CA GLY A 72 -1.16 0.92 9.68
C GLY A 72 -2.61 1.32 9.41
N VAL A 73 -2.82 2.51 8.86
CA VAL A 73 -4.14 2.99 8.43
C VAL A 73 -4.63 2.20 7.23
N LEU A 74 -3.78 1.93 6.24
CA LEU A 74 -4.12 1.14 5.05
C LEU A 74 -4.32 -0.34 5.37
N SER A 75 -3.58 -0.93 6.32
CA SER A 75 -3.80 -2.28 6.79
C SER A 75 -5.12 -2.35 7.55
N SER A 76 -5.40 -1.40 8.45
CA SER A 76 -6.70 -1.26 9.11
C SER A 76 -7.86 -1.01 8.14
N PHE A 77 -7.60 -0.30 7.03
CA PHE A 77 -8.55 -0.04 5.96
C PHE A 77 -8.77 -1.27 5.07
N ARG A 78 -7.72 -2.09 4.85
CA ARG A 78 -7.77 -3.36 4.14
C ARG A 78 -8.43 -4.47 4.97
N GLU A 79 -8.30 -4.40 6.30
CA GLU A 79 -9.05 -5.21 7.27
C GLU A 79 -10.52 -4.81 7.40
N ARG A 80 -10.93 -3.65 6.87
CA ARG A 80 -12.31 -3.12 6.99
C ARG A 80 -13.31 -3.78 6.03
N ARG A 81 -12.91 -4.79 5.26
CA ARG A 81 -13.84 -5.64 4.48
C ARG A 81 -13.75 -7.13 4.89
N PRO A 82 -13.96 -7.49 6.17
CA PRO A 82 -13.93 -8.88 6.61
C PRO A 82 -15.29 -9.58 6.45
N ASP A 83 -16.39 -8.84 6.29
CA ASP A 83 -17.76 -9.41 6.37
C ASP A 83 -18.15 -10.22 5.11
N ARG A 84 -17.67 -9.84 3.91
CA ARG A 84 -17.87 -10.62 2.67
C ARG A 84 -17.26 -12.01 2.78
N GLN A 85 -15.97 -12.08 3.10
CA GLN A 85 -15.25 -13.35 3.18
C GLN A 85 -15.82 -14.22 4.31
N ARG A 86 -16.15 -13.60 5.46
CA ARG A 86 -16.81 -14.28 6.58
C ARG A 86 -18.16 -14.85 6.19
N PHE A 87 -18.98 -14.12 5.44
CA PHE A 87 -20.26 -14.64 4.93
C PHE A 87 -20.07 -15.86 4.01
N ARG A 88 -19.08 -15.83 3.10
CA ARG A 88 -18.83 -16.93 2.14
C ARG A 88 -18.14 -18.17 2.74
N THR A 89 -17.37 -18.00 3.81
CA THR A 89 -16.56 -19.07 4.41
C THR A 89 -17.06 -19.53 5.77
N CYS A 90 -18.09 -18.91 6.35
CA CYS A 90 -18.61 -19.36 7.63
C CYS A 90 -19.14 -20.80 7.50
N SER A 91 -18.80 -21.60 8.50
CA SER A 91 -19.31 -22.95 8.67
C SER A 91 -19.96 -23.06 10.05
N PRO A 92 -20.94 -23.94 10.23
CA PRO A 92 -21.54 -24.17 11.55
C PRO A 92 -20.48 -24.56 12.58
N GLU A 93 -20.54 -23.95 13.76
CA GLU A 93 -19.64 -24.28 14.86
C GLU A 93 -20.08 -25.57 15.58
N LYS A 94 -19.13 -26.28 16.21
CA LYS A 94 -19.42 -27.53 16.93
C LYS A 94 -20.38 -27.25 18.09
N GLY A 95 -21.57 -27.85 18.07
CA GLY A 95 -22.61 -27.64 19.08
C GLY A 95 -23.45 -26.39 18.88
N GLU A 96 -23.27 -25.68 17.78
CA GLU A 96 -24.12 -24.53 17.42
C GLU A 96 -25.51 -25.01 16.98
N ASN A 97 -26.54 -24.37 17.54
CA ASN A 97 -27.91 -24.58 17.09
C ASN A 97 -28.08 -23.98 15.67
N PRO A 98 -28.73 -24.67 14.71
CA PRO A 98 -29.00 -24.12 13.38
C PRO A 98 -29.58 -22.69 13.37
N SER A 99 -30.42 -22.33 14.34
CA SER A 99 -30.95 -20.96 14.47
C SER A 99 -29.86 -19.92 14.74
N MET A 100 -28.85 -20.27 15.54
CA MET A 100 -27.71 -19.39 15.83
C MET A 100 -26.82 -19.19 14.61
N PHE A 101 -26.62 -20.26 13.82
CA PHE A 101 -25.88 -20.18 12.57
C PHE A 101 -26.58 -19.26 11.54
N ILE A 102 -27.91 -19.37 11.42
CA ILE A 102 -28.71 -18.48 10.56
C ILE A 102 -28.58 -17.03 11.02
N VAL A 103 -28.60 -16.77 12.32
CA VAL A 103 -28.41 -15.41 12.86
C VAL A 103 -27.04 -14.86 12.47
N ARG A 104 -25.96 -15.65 12.61
CA ARG A 104 -24.62 -15.24 12.19
C ARG A 104 -24.54 -14.91 10.70
N LEU A 105 -25.11 -15.76 9.84
CA LEU A 105 -25.19 -15.51 8.40
C LEU A 105 -25.87 -14.18 8.09
N LYS A 106 -27.00 -13.90 8.73
CA LYS A 106 -27.73 -12.63 8.58
C LYS A 106 -26.89 -11.45 9.06
N THR A 107 -26.24 -11.57 10.22
CA THR A 107 -25.38 -10.52 10.77
C THR A 107 -24.21 -10.19 9.83
N TYR A 108 -23.55 -11.18 9.23
CA TYR A 108 -22.47 -10.91 8.27
C TYR A 108 -22.98 -10.20 7.02
N LEU A 109 -24.15 -10.58 6.50
CA LEU A 109 -24.74 -9.91 5.35
C LEU A 109 -25.12 -8.45 5.67
N GLU A 110 -25.74 -8.21 6.82
CA GLU A 110 -26.10 -6.86 7.27
C GLU A 110 -24.88 -5.96 7.48
N LEU A 111 -23.82 -6.49 8.08
CA LEU A 111 -22.55 -5.77 8.25
C LEU A 111 -21.91 -5.45 6.90
N TRP A 112 -21.94 -6.40 5.96
CA TRP A 112 -21.44 -6.16 4.60
C TRP A 112 -22.23 -5.05 3.88
N MET A 113 -23.56 -5.05 3.97
CA MET A 113 -24.38 -3.97 3.40
C MET A 113 -24.08 -2.61 4.07
N LYS A 114 -23.88 -2.57 5.39
CA LYS A 114 -23.49 -1.35 6.12
C LYS A 114 -22.13 -0.81 5.65
N VAL A 115 -21.15 -1.69 5.42
CA VAL A 115 -19.81 -1.32 4.91
C VAL A 115 -19.84 -0.85 3.46
N ALA A 116 -20.85 -1.26 2.69
CA ALA A 116 -21.08 -0.75 1.34
C ALA A 116 -21.70 0.67 1.33
N GLU A 117 -22.03 1.25 2.50
CA GLU A 117 -22.76 2.52 2.66
C GLU A 117 -24.03 2.59 1.81
N ALA A 118 -24.61 1.43 1.52
CA ALA A 118 -25.61 1.29 0.49
C ALA A 118 -27.01 1.18 1.12
N PRO A 119 -28.06 1.73 0.47
CA PRO A 119 -29.41 1.58 0.96
C PRO A 119 -29.75 0.10 1.10
N GLN A 120 -30.50 -0.29 2.16
CA GLN A 120 -30.97 -1.65 2.36
C GLN A 120 -32.12 -1.99 1.40
N THR A 121 -31.87 -1.88 0.10
CA THR A 121 -32.81 -2.19 -0.97
C THR A 121 -32.36 -3.44 -1.72
N TYR A 122 -33.34 -4.17 -2.27
CA TYR A 122 -33.07 -5.36 -3.07
C TYR A 122 -32.16 -5.08 -4.27
N GLU A 123 -32.39 -3.94 -4.94
CA GLU A 123 -31.62 -3.50 -6.12
C GLU A 123 -30.12 -3.41 -5.81
N VAL A 124 -29.78 -2.77 -4.69
CA VAL A 124 -28.40 -2.61 -4.22
C VAL A 124 -27.77 -3.96 -3.87
N LEU A 125 -28.53 -4.84 -3.21
CA LEU A 125 -28.04 -6.17 -2.84
C LEU A 125 -27.73 -6.99 -4.09
N ARG A 126 -28.64 -6.99 -5.08
CA ARG A 126 -28.45 -7.65 -6.37
C ARG A 126 -27.20 -7.13 -7.06
N ASP A 127 -27.09 -5.81 -7.17
CA ASP A 127 -25.97 -5.16 -7.86
C ASP A 127 -24.63 -5.45 -7.17
N LEU A 128 -24.62 -5.54 -5.84
CA LEU A 128 -23.44 -5.91 -5.06
C LEU A 128 -22.99 -7.35 -5.35
N PHE A 129 -23.92 -8.31 -5.43
CA PHE A 129 -23.59 -9.70 -5.83
C PHE A 129 -23.14 -9.81 -7.29
N VAL A 130 -23.73 -9.02 -8.19
CA VAL A 130 -23.32 -9.01 -9.61
C VAL A 130 -21.94 -8.38 -9.78
N LYS A 131 -21.67 -7.25 -9.12
CA LYS A 131 -20.33 -6.62 -9.05
C LYS A 131 -19.29 -7.62 -8.54
N GLU A 132 -19.64 -8.36 -7.49
CA GLU A 132 -18.80 -9.41 -6.91
C GLU A 132 -18.42 -10.47 -7.95
N GLN A 133 -19.42 -11.11 -8.54
CA GLN A 133 -19.22 -12.20 -9.49
C GLN A 133 -18.47 -11.74 -10.75
N PHE A 134 -18.72 -10.52 -11.21
CA PHE A 134 -18.01 -9.93 -12.34
C PHE A 134 -16.52 -9.73 -12.03
N LEU A 135 -16.18 -9.19 -10.87
CA LEU A 135 -14.78 -9.01 -10.47
C LEU A 135 -14.03 -10.34 -10.30
N ASP A 136 -14.70 -11.38 -9.81
CA ASP A 136 -14.09 -12.70 -9.59
C ASP A 136 -13.93 -13.50 -10.91
N SER A 137 -14.78 -13.25 -11.91
CA SER A 137 -14.70 -13.87 -13.26
C SER A 137 -13.87 -13.06 -14.25
N SER A 138 -13.54 -11.80 -13.92
CA SER A 138 -12.76 -10.90 -14.77
C SER A 138 -11.26 -11.23 -14.74
N PRO A 139 -10.53 -11.04 -15.87
CA PRO A 139 -9.07 -11.09 -15.91
C PRO A 139 -8.41 -10.21 -14.85
N ALA A 140 -7.27 -10.67 -14.31
CA ALA A 140 -6.60 -10.05 -13.17
C ALA A 140 -6.27 -8.55 -13.34
N HIS A 141 -5.86 -8.13 -14.55
CA HIS A 141 -5.51 -6.73 -14.83
C HIS A 141 -6.72 -5.79 -14.79
N LEU A 142 -7.88 -6.28 -15.22
CA LEU A 142 -9.13 -5.52 -15.24
C LEU A 142 -9.75 -5.49 -13.83
N SER A 143 -9.67 -6.58 -13.07
CA SER A 143 -10.16 -6.62 -11.69
C SER A 143 -9.30 -5.80 -10.74
N THR A 144 -7.97 -5.71 -10.93
CA THR A 144 -7.10 -4.78 -10.18
C THR A 144 -7.45 -3.33 -10.49
N TYR A 145 -7.59 -2.97 -11.76
CA TYR A 145 -7.94 -1.61 -12.17
C TYR A 145 -9.30 -1.17 -11.61
N LEU A 146 -10.33 -2.01 -11.72
CA LEU A 146 -11.66 -1.72 -11.18
C LEU A 146 -11.69 -1.64 -9.66
N ARG A 147 -10.87 -2.44 -8.97
CA ARG A 147 -10.75 -2.41 -7.51
C ARG A 147 -10.04 -1.15 -7.02
N GLU A 148 -9.06 -0.66 -7.76
CA GLU A 148 -8.31 0.58 -7.48
C GLU A 148 -9.12 1.85 -7.77
N SER A 149 -10.00 1.80 -8.78
CA SER A 149 -10.82 2.93 -9.21
C SER A 149 -11.88 3.38 -8.18
N ARG A 150 -12.11 2.56 -7.14
CA ARG A 150 -12.90 2.78 -5.90
C ARG A 150 -14.35 3.30 -6.02
N LEU A 151 -14.83 3.79 -7.16
CA LEU A 151 -16.07 4.58 -7.25
C LEU A 151 -16.70 4.57 -8.65
N ALA A 152 -17.13 3.42 -9.17
CA ALA A 152 -17.93 3.43 -10.40
C ALA A 152 -19.14 2.50 -10.28
N ASP A 153 -20.28 3.04 -10.67
CA ASP A 153 -21.52 2.28 -10.81
C ASP A 153 -21.36 1.15 -11.84
N LEU A 154 -22.17 0.09 -11.73
CA LEU A 154 -22.08 -1.08 -12.64
C LEU A 154 -22.11 -0.66 -14.12
N GLN A 155 -22.92 0.34 -14.44
CA GLN A 155 -23.06 0.88 -15.79
C GLN A 155 -21.76 1.53 -16.29
N GLU A 156 -21.09 2.31 -15.44
CA GLU A 156 -19.84 3.00 -15.77
C GLU A 156 -18.64 2.02 -15.87
N THR A 157 -18.69 0.87 -15.17
CA THR A 157 -17.68 -0.19 -15.30
C THR A 157 -17.75 -0.98 -16.60
N ALA A 158 -18.93 -1.05 -17.23
CA ALA A 158 -19.14 -1.78 -18.48
C ALA A 158 -18.75 -0.97 -19.74
N GLU A 159 -18.70 0.36 -19.64
CA GLU A 159 -18.43 1.26 -20.78
C GLU A 159 -16.94 1.62 -20.96
N ARG A 160 -16.14 1.54 -19.88
CA ARG A 160 -14.67 1.78 -19.90
C ARG A 160 -13.75 0.69 -20.50
N PRO A 161 -14.17 -0.52 -20.92
CA PRO A 161 -13.26 -1.51 -21.50
C PRO A 161 -12.54 -1.06 -22.80
N SER A 162 -13.01 0.01 -23.45
CA SER A 162 -12.40 0.57 -24.67
C SER A 162 -11.08 1.31 -24.41
N GLU A 163 -10.88 1.87 -23.21
CA GLU A 163 -9.69 2.69 -22.89
C GLU A 163 -8.51 1.85 -22.35
N ALA A 164 -8.79 0.69 -21.74
CA ALA A 164 -7.76 -0.21 -21.20
C ALA A 164 -6.90 -0.90 -22.29
N ARG A 165 -7.30 -0.81 -23.56
CA ARG A 165 -6.54 -1.33 -24.70
C ARG A 165 -5.36 -0.44 -25.13
N HIS A 166 -5.11 0.68 -24.45
CA HIS A 166 -4.00 1.60 -24.76
C HIS A 166 -2.75 1.44 -23.88
N TYR A 167 -2.72 0.44 -22.99
CA TYR A 167 -1.55 0.13 -22.17
C TYR A 167 -1.03 -1.30 -22.40
N SER A 168 -0.83 -1.68 -23.67
CA SER A 168 -0.07 -2.85 -24.08
C SER A 168 1.25 -2.44 -24.74
#